data_AF-A0A9W8CH32-F1
#
_entry.id   AF-A0A9W8CH32-F1
#
_cell.length_a   1.000
_cell.length_b   1.000
_cell.length_c   1.000
_cell.angle_alpha   90.00
_cell.angle_beta   90.00
_cell.angle_gamma   90.00
#
_symmetry.space_group_name_H-M   'P 1'
#
loop_
_entity.id
_entity.type
_entity.pdbx_description
1 polymer ?
#
loop_
_entity_poly.entity_id
_entity_poly.type
_entity_poly.pdbx_seq_one_letter_code
_entity_poly.pdbx_strand_id
1 'polypeptide(L)'
;MSTNSSRSSNSTNSSKHQRAAVILGYGNAYGAAYLMFVSVVFCVLYVFQQPMGGIMLSALFVKLIVCAELFDSLRDALDMAANTPLRLAQMVMMAQMAYLGYFATGHQFTLVSLQWSTAFVGVREMQLLVCGVIVAINTFGSFILCAVSVPLADLWNESLGSQALRLAPNSYFSRIAGAAAVFAGYNLLVSTSAAAFAAWFRRHLMVWKIFAPRFMFSAPTMLLSSAFVLFVAAGFAAARILRAGLAIGNVQAVVARKPKSSN
;
A
#
# COMPACT_ATOMS: atom_id res chain seq x y z
N MET A 1 82.52 -7.55 18.84
CA MET A 1 81.38 -7.78 17.92
C MET A 1 80.25 -8.36 18.76
N SER A 2 79.25 -7.54 19.05
CA SER A 2 78.23 -7.77 20.06
C SER A 2 77.16 -8.77 19.60
N THR A 3 76.72 -9.59 20.54
CA THR A 3 75.46 -10.31 20.54
C THR A 3 74.28 -9.38 20.27
N ASN A 4 73.36 -9.76 19.37
CA ASN A 4 71.94 -9.50 19.61
C ASN A 4 71.04 -10.42 18.77
N SER A 5 70.40 -11.33 19.51
CA SER A 5 69.21 -12.08 19.13
C SER A 5 68.05 -11.09 18.90
N SER A 6 67.65 -10.90 17.64
CA SER A 6 66.40 -10.22 17.31
C SER A 6 65.27 -11.25 17.30
N ARG A 7 64.66 -11.36 18.48
CA ARG A 7 63.40 -12.04 18.76
C ARG A 7 62.34 -11.63 17.73
N SER A 8 61.85 -12.58 16.93
CA SER A 8 60.72 -12.32 16.03
C SER A 8 59.48 -12.02 16.89
N SER A 9 58.98 -10.80 16.80
CA SER A 9 57.67 -10.45 17.35
C SER A 9 56.65 -10.71 16.25
N ASN A 10 56.22 -11.97 16.15
CA ASN A 10 54.97 -12.31 15.46
C ASN A 10 53.83 -11.65 16.25
N SER A 11 53.47 -10.43 15.89
CA SER A 11 52.18 -9.85 16.25
C SER A 11 51.10 -10.63 15.50
N THR A 12 50.58 -11.66 16.15
CA THR A 12 49.36 -12.33 15.75
C THR A 12 48.22 -11.31 15.80
N ASN A 13 47.98 -10.63 14.68
CA ASN A 13 46.74 -9.92 14.43
C ASN A 13 45.62 -10.96 14.45
N SER A 14 45.08 -11.20 15.64
CA SER A 14 43.81 -11.87 15.82
C SER A 14 42.76 -11.00 15.15
N SER A 15 42.50 -11.28 13.87
CA SER A 15 41.30 -10.81 13.19
C SER A 15 40.13 -11.41 13.96
N LYS A 16 39.60 -10.63 14.91
CA LYS A 16 38.31 -10.90 15.55
C LYS A 16 37.32 -11.10 14.40
N HIS A 17 37.06 -12.35 14.04
CA HIS A 17 35.89 -12.71 13.27
C HIS A 17 34.71 -12.25 14.11
N GLN A 18 34.20 -11.04 13.82
CA GLN A 18 32.92 -10.61 14.31
C GLN A 18 31.96 -11.68 13.84
N ARG A 19 31.54 -12.54 14.77
CA ARG A 19 30.50 -13.53 14.53
C ARG A 19 29.23 -12.73 14.25
N ALA A 20 28.99 -12.43 12.98
CA ALA A 20 27.77 -11.83 12.52
C ALA A 20 26.68 -12.89 12.72
N ALA A 21 25.96 -12.79 13.84
CA ALA A 21 24.77 -13.58 14.06
C ALA A 21 23.72 -13.09 13.06
N VAL A 22 23.51 -13.84 11.97
CA VAL A 22 22.39 -13.62 11.06
C VAL A 22 21.13 -14.02 11.82
N ILE A 23 20.40 -13.02 12.30
CA ILE A 23 19.12 -13.27 12.95
C ILE A 23 18.09 -13.50 11.85
N LEU A 24 17.80 -14.77 11.59
CA LEU A 24 16.78 -15.20 10.65
C LEU A 24 15.39 -14.76 11.16
N GLY A 25 14.52 -14.29 10.26
CA GLY A 25 13.13 -13.91 10.57
C GLY A 25 12.81 -12.40 10.49
N TYR A 26 13.79 -11.53 10.25
CA TYR A 26 13.59 -10.07 10.11
C TYR A 26 13.59 -9.56 8.67
N GLY A 27 13.46 -10.46 7.69
CA GLY A 27 13.47 -10.15 6.26
C GLY A 27 12.31 -9.26 5.83
N ASN A 28 11.09 -9.54 6.29
CA ASN A 28 9.87 -8.81 5.92
C ASN A 28 9.23 -8.09 7.12
N ALA A 29 10.03 -7.40 7.93
CA ALA A 29 9.49 -6.78 9.15
C ALA A 29 8.52 -5.63 8.85
N TYR A 30 8.85 -4.77 7.87
CA TYR A 30 8.00 -3.63 7.49
C TYR A 30 6.75 -4.08 6.74
N GLY A 31 6.89 -4.99 5.78
CA GLY A 31 5.75 -5.51 5.03
C GLY A 31 4.81 -6.34 5.90
N ALA A 32 5.31 -7.15 6.84
CA ALA A 32 4.46 -7.87 7.80
C ALA A 32 3.68 -6.92 8.71
N ALA A 33 4.32 -5.86 9.24
CA ALA A 33 3.63 -4.87 10.05
C ALA A 33 2.54 -4.12 9.27
N TYR A 34 2.81 -3.78 8.00
CA TYR A 34 1.81 -3.15 7.14
C TYR A 34 0.70 -4.12 6.72
N LEU A 35 1.02 -5.40 6.48
CA LEU A 35 0.04 -6.43 6.18
C LEU A 35 -0.98 -6.58 7.32
N MET A 36 -0.56 -6.49 8.58
CA MET A 36 -1.49 -6.50 9.72
C MET A 36 -2.50 -5.35 9.65
N PHE A 37 -2.07 -4.16 9.26
CA PHE A 37 -2.98 -3.03 9.03
C PHE A 37 -3.95 -3.32 7.88
N VAL A 38 -3.48 -3.85 6.76
CA VAL A 38 -4.33 -4.25 5.63
C VAL A 38 -5.32 -5.35 6.05
N SER A 39 -4.90 -6.32 6.87
CA SER A 39 -5.76 -7.39 7.41
C SER A 39 -6.90 -6.83 8.27
N VAL A 40 -6.65 -5.82 9.11
CA VAL A 40 -7.71 -5.16 9.88
C VAL A 40 -8.73 -4.51 8.94
N VAL A 41 -8.27 -3.81 7.90
CA VAL A 41 -9.17 -3.23 6.89
C VAL A 41 -9.95 -4.32 6.16
N PHE A 42 -9.30 -5.41 5.78
CA PHE A 42 -9.96 -6.58 5.19
C PHE A 42 -11.07 -7.13 6.09
N CYS A 43 -10.83 -7.31 7.39
CA CYS A 43 -11.84 -7.78 8.32
C CYS A 43 -13.06 -6.85 8.39
N VAL A 44 -12.84 -5.54 8.42
CA VAL A 44 -13.94 -4.55 8.39
C VAL A 44 -14.74 -4.68 7.10
N LEU A 45 -14.08 -4.76 5.95
CA LEU A 45 -14.73 -4.91 4.65
C LEU A 45 -15.49 -6.24 4.54
N TYR A 46 -14.93 -7.33 5.09
CA TYR A 46 -15.51 -8.67 5.04
C TYR A 46 -16.85 -8.74 5.79
N VAL A 47 -16.99 -8.06 6.92
CA VAL A 47 -18.23 -8.05 7.73
C VAL A 47 -19.43 -7.54 6.93
N PHE A 48 -19.22 -6.60 6.02
CA PHE A 48 -20.27 -6.01 5.20
C PHE A 48 -20.47 -6.72 3.85
N GLN A 49 -19.86 -7.89 3.64
CA GLN A 49 -20.08 -8.69 2.44
C GLN A 49 -21.10 -9.81 2.62
N GLN A 50 -21.84 -10.10 1.56
CA GLN A 50 -22.62 -11.33 1.46
C GLN A 50 -21.68 -12.55 1.44
N PRO A 51 -22.13 -13.77 1.81
CA PRO A 51 -21.25 -14.94 1.92
C PRO A 51 -20.37 -15.21 0.69
N MET A 52 -20.96 -15.16 -0.52
CA MET A 52 -20.19 -15.31 -1.76
C MET A 52 -19.24 -14.13 -2.01
N GLY A 53 -19.68 -12.92 -1.72
CA GLY A 53 -18.83 -11.72 -1.78
C GLY A 53 -17.64 -11.81 -0.82
N GLY A 54 -17.84 -12.35 0.39
CA GLY A 54 -16.79 -12.57 1.38
C GLY A 54 -15.73 -13.57 0.91
N ILE A 55 -16.13 -14.68 0.28
CA ILE A 55 -15.19 -15.65 -0.30
C ILE A 55 -14.36 -15.00 -1.41
N MET A 56 -15.00 -14.25 -2.30
CA MET A 56 -14.32 -13.59 -3.42
C MET A 56 -13.42 -12.44 -2.96
N LEU A 57 -13.82 -11.70 -1.93
CA LEU A 57 -12.99 -10.68 -1.28
C LEU A 57 -11.78 -11.32 -0.58
N SER A 58 -11.95 -12.49 0.04
CA SER A 58 -10.84 -13.27 0.64
C SER A 58 -9.85 -13.74 -0.44
N ALA A 59 -10.36 -14.20 -1.59
CA ALA A 59 -9.53 -14.54 -2.72
C ALA A 59 -8.79 -13.30 -3.27
N LEU A 60 -9.41 -12.12 -3.28
CA LEU A 60 -8.74 -10.86 -3.63
C LEU A 60 -7.62 -10.53 -2.64
N PHE A 61 -7.85 -10.69 -1.33
CA PHE A 61 -6.82 -10.47 -0.31
C PHE A 61 -5.60 -11.38 -0.54
N VAL A 62 -5.82 -12.67 -0.82
CA VAL A 62 -4.72 -13.60 -1.17
C VAL A 62 -4.03 -13.18 -2.46
N LYS A 63 -4.79 -12.76 -3.50
CA LYS A 63 -4.21 -12.26 -4.76
C LYS A 63 -3.31 -11.03 -4.55
N LEU A 64 -3.61 -10.16 -3.59
CA LEU A 64 -2.77 -9.00 -3.26
C LEU A 64 -1.44 -9.43 -2.64
N ILE A 65 -1.44 -10.46 -1.79
CA ILE A 65 -0.20 -11.02 -1.22
C ILE A 65 0.63 -11.70 -2.33
N VAL A 66 -0.01 -12.52 -3.17
CA VAL A 66 0.67 -13.16 -4.31
C VAL A 66 1.21 -12.13 -5.30
N CYS A 67 0.47 -11.04 -5.53
CA CYS A 67 0.95 -9.90 -6.32
C CYS A 67 2.22 -9.28 -5.71
N ALA A 68 2.24 -9.07 -4.39
CA ALA A 68 3.41 -8.53 -3.70
C ALA A 68 4.63 -9.46 -3.86
N GLU A 69 4.46 -10.75 -3.60
CA GLU A 69 5.51 -11.78 -3.75
C GLU A 69 6.01 -11.91 -5.20
N LEU A 70 5.09 -11.94 -6.17
CA LEU A 70 5.44 -12.02 -7.59
C LEU A 70 6.30 -10.82 -8.00
N PHE A 71 5.90 -9.62 -7.64
CA PHE A 71 6.64 -8.42 -8.00
C PHE A 71 7.96 -8.26 -7.24
N ASP A 72 8.08 -8.83 -6.05
CA ASP A 72 9.34 -8.91 -5.33
C ASP A 72 10.33 -9.86 -6.02
N SER A 73 9.89 -11.11 -6.31
CA SER A 73 10.70 -12.07 -7.06
C SER A 73 11.11 -11.58 -8.45
N LEU A 74 10.25 -10.79 -9.12
CA LEU A 74 10.59 -10.15 -10.38
C LEU A 74 11.64 -9.03 -10.21
N ARG A 75 11.62 -8.26 -9.11
CA ARG A 75 12.68 -7.27 -8.83
C ARG A 75 14.01 -7.97 -8.62
N ASP A 76 14.04 -9.03 -7.82
CA ASP A 76 15.27 -9.78 -7.56
C ASP A 76 15.85 -10.41 -8.85
N ALA A 77 14.98 -10.92 -9.73
CA ALA A 77 15.41 -11.49 -11.00
C ALA A 77 15.88 -10.42 -12.02
N LEU A 78 15.23 -9.24 -12.03
CA LEU A 78 15.45 -8.18 -13.02
C LEU A 78 16.41 -7.09 -12.55
N ASP A 79 16.76 -7.00 -11.26
CA ASP A 79 17.77 -6.07 -10.75
C ASP A 79 19.16 -6.32 -11.36
N MET A 80 19.37 -7.52 -11.91
CA MET A 80 20.53 -7.88 -12.76
C MET A 80 20.41 -7.37 -14.21
N ALA A 81 19.22 -6.97 -14.65
CA ALA A 81 18.83 -6.73 -16.05
C ALA A 81 17.93 -5.48 -16.22
N ALA A 82 18.50 -4.29 -15.97
CA ALA A 82 18.06 -3.00 -16.55
C ALA A 82 16.71 -2.38 -16.12
N ASN A 83 16.62 -1.07 -16.42
CA ASN A 83 15.60 -0.04 -16.10
C ASN A 83 14.13 -0.36 -16.48
N THR A 84 13.58 -1.48 -16.06
CA THR A 84 12.18 -1.82 -16.33
C THR A 84 11.24 -1.05 -15.38
N PRO A 85 10.14 -0.45 -15.87
CA PRO A 85 9.17 0.26 -15.02
C PRO A 85 8.25 -0.73 -14.29
N LEU A 86 8.83 -1.67 -13.54
CA LEU A 86 8.12 -2.77 -12.89
C LEU A 86 7.07 -2.26 -11.88
N ARG A 87 7.35 -1.13 -11.20
CA ARG A 87 6.39 -0.48 -10.31
C ARG A 87 5.12 -0.01 -11.03
N LEU A 88 5.25 0.54 -12.24
CA LEU A 88 4.09 0.95 -13.04
C LEU A 88 3.20 -0.27 -13.33
N ALA A 89 3.81 -1.37 -13.78
CA ALA A 89 3.10 -2.61 -14.05
C ALA A 89 2.40 -3.16 -12.80
N GLN A 90 3.04 -3.12 -11.64
CA GLN A 90 2.45 -3.55 -10.38
C GLN A 90 1.20 -2.73 -10.01
N MET A 91 1.30 -1.40 -10.08
CA MET A 91 0.18 -0.51 -9.72
C MET A 91 -1.00 -0.68 -10.68
N VAL A 92 -0.74 -0.82 -11.98
CA VAL A 92 -1.76 -1.11 -12.99
C VAL A 92 -2.41 -2.47 -12.73
N MET A 93 -1.61 -3.50 -12.41
CA MET A 93 -2.14 -4.82 -12.09
C MET A 93 -3.02 -4.80 -10.83
N MET A 94 -2.59 -4.11 -9.76
CA MET A 94 -3.39 -3.95 -8.55
C MET A 94 -4.69 -3.19 -8.81
N ALA A 95 -4.66 -2.15 -9.66
CA ALA A 95 -5.86 -1.44 -10.06
C ALA A 95 -6.83 -2.35 -10.83
N GLN A 96 -6.31 -3.17 -11.76
CA GLN A 96 -7.12 -4.15 -12.49
C GLN A 96 -7.68 -5.24 -11.57
N MET A 97 -6.91 -5.70 -10.59
CA MET A 97 -7.38 -6.62 -9.55
C MET A 97 -8.54 -6.05 -8.75
N ALA A 98 -8.57 -4.74 -8.50
CA ALA A 98 -9.70 -4.08 -7.84
C ALA A 98 -10.99 -4.20 -8.65
N TYR A 99 -10.92 -3.95 -9.97
CA TYR A 99 -12.05 -4.12 -10.88
C TYR A 99 -12.48 -5.59 -10.99
N LEU A 100 -11.54 -6.52 -11.12
CA LEU A 100 -11.84 -7.95 -11.13
C LEU A 100 -12.49 -8.41 -9.83
N GLY A 101 -12.01 -7.91 -8.69
CA GLY A 101 -12.60 -8.18 -7.38
C GLY A 101 -14.02 -7.65 -7.27
N TYR A 102 -14.29 -6.43 -7.74
CA TYR A 102 -15.64 -5.86 -7.79
C TYR A 102 -16.62 -6.80 -8.52
N PHE A 103 -16.28 -7.23 -9.73
CA PHE A 103 -17.15 -8.15 -10.48
C PHE A 103 -17.22 -9.55 -9.86
N ALA A 104 -16.12 -10.06 -9.31
CA ALA A 104 -16.08 -11.36 -8.66
C ALA A 104 -17.02 -11.41 -7.44
N THR A 105 -17.15 -10.32 -6.69
CA THR A 105 -18.10 -10.22 -5.56
C THR A 105 -19.58 -10.18 -5.97
N GLY A 106 -19.89 -10.23 -7.28
CA GLY A 106 -21.24 -10.26 -7.81
C GLY A 106 -21.84 -8.88 -8.11
N HIS A 107 -21.05 -7.81 -7.97
CA HIS A 107 -21.49 -6.45 -8.30
C HIS A 107 -21.45 -6.20 -9.81
N GLN A 108 -22.35 -5.33 -10.28
CA GLN A 108 -22.39 -4.87 -11.67
C GLN A 108 -22.44 -3.34 -11.70
N PHE A 109 -22.10 -2.73 -12.84
CA PHE A 109 -22.21 -1.28 -13.01
C PHE A 109 -23.63 -0.86 -13.42
N THR A 110 -24.62 -1.26 -12.62
CA THR A 110 -26.03 -0.89 -12.78
C THR A 110 -26.64 -0.60 -11.40
N LEU A 111 -27.41 0.47 -11.27
CA LEU A 111 -27.95 0.92 -9.96
C LEU A 111 -28.90 -0.11 -9.32
N VAL A 112 -29.62 -0.88 -10.15
CA VAL A 112 -30.57 -1.89 -9.69
C VAL A 112 -29.85 -3.12 -9.10
N SER A 113 -28.59 -3.34 -9.46
CA SER A 113 -27.79 -4.47 -8.96
C SER A 113 -27.15 -4.23 -7.59
N LEU A 114 -27.32 -3.04 -7.00
CA LEU A 114 -26.81 -2.75 -5.66
C LEU A 114 -27.42 -3.72 -4.64
N GLN A 115 -26.57 -4.27 -3.77
CA GLN A 115 -26.96 -5.28 -2.78
C GLN A 115 -27.64 -4.60 -1.57
N TRP A 116 -28.84 -4.06 -1.76
CA TRP A 116 -29.59 -3.32 -0.72
C TRP A 116 -29.87 -4.12 0.56
N SER A 117 -29.84 -5.45 0.50
CA SER A 117 -29.97 -6.30 1.69
C SER A 117 -28.83 -6.10 2.70
N THR A 118 -27.66 -5.64 2.25
CA THR A 118 -26.49 -5.40 3.10
C THR A 118 -26.63 -4.15 3.97
N ALA A 119 -27.54 -3.22 3.64
CA ALA A 119 -27.74 -1.98 4.40
C ALA A 119 -28.20 -2.19 5.85
N PHE A 120 -28.74 -3.38 6.17
CA PHE A 120 -29.26 -3.75 7.49
C PHE A 120 -28.31 -4.68 8.27
N VAL A 121 -27.07 -4.85 7.81
CA VAL A 121 -26.05 -5.58 8.58
C VAL A 121 -25.70 -4.79 9.84
N GLY A 122 -26.15 -5.29 10.99
CA GLY A 122 -25.91 -4.67 12.30
C GLY A 122 -26.90 -3.57 12.71
N VAL A 123 -27.91 -3.26 11.89
CA VAL A 123 -28.90 -2.21 12.17
C VAL A 123 -30.32 -2.73 11.93
N ARG A 124 -31.25 -2.48 12.86
CA ARG A 124 -32.65 -2.94 12.77
C ARG A 124 -33.59 -1.95 12.09
N GLU A 125 -33.30 -0.66 12.18
CA GLU A 125 -34.13 0.42 11.63
C GLU A 125 -33.44 1.14 10.48
N MET A 126 -34.22 1.68 9.54
CA MET A 126 -33.68 2.38 8.39
C MET A 126 -33.14 3.76 8.79
N GLN A 127 -31.82 3.88 8.82
CA GLN A 127 -31.12 5.16 8.96
C GLN A 127 -30.40 5.47 7.66
N LEU A 128 -30.90 6.46 6.90
CA LEU A 128 -30.46 6.73 5.53
C LEU A 128 -28.92 6.85 5.40
N LEU A 129 -28.29 7.58 6.32
CA LEU A 129 -26.85 7.80 6.29
C LEU A 129 -26.07 6.51 6.58
N VAL A 130 -26.42 5.79 7.64
CA VAL A 130 -25.72 4.57 8.07
C VAL A 130 -25.89 3.45 7.05
N CYS A 131 -27.12 3.20 6.62
CA CYS A 131 -27.43 2.21 5.59
C CYS A 131 -26.72 2.55 4.27
N GLY A 132 -26.69 3.83 3.88
CA GLY A 132 -25.97 4.29 2.69
C GLY A 132 -24.47 4.05 2.77
N VAL A 133 -23.84 4.33 3.92
CA VAL A 133 -22.41 4.07 4.15
C VAL A 133 -22.12 2.57 4.10
N ILE A 134 -22.95 1.73 4.72
CA ILE A 134 -22.77 0.27 4.70
C ILE A 134 -22.83 -0.27 3.27
N VAL A 135 -23.83 0.15 2.48
CA VAL A 135 -23.94 -0.25 1.07
C VAL A 135 -22.76 0.25 0.25
N ALA A 136 -22.24 1.45 0.53
CA ALA A 136 -21.03 1.96 -0.12
C ALA A 136 -19.79 1.12 0.23
N ILE A 137 -19.61 0.74 1.49
CA ILE A 137 -18.52 -0.14 1.93
C ILE A 137 -18.62 -1.51 1.25
N ASN A 138 -19.83 -2.07 1.17
CA ASN A 138 -20.11 -3.31 0.45
C ASN A 138 -19.76 -3.20 -1.05
N THR A 139 -20.22 -2.14 -1.71
CA THR A 139 -20.06 -1.92 -3.16
C THR A 139 -18.60 -1.64 -3.53
N PHE A 140 -17.89 -0.82 -2.75
CA PHE A 140 -16.54 -0.37 -3.08
C PHE A 140 -15.43 -1.12 -2.33
N GLY A 141 -15.76 -2.15 -1.56
CA GLY A 141 -14.80 -2.88 -0.71
C GLY A 141 -13.55 -3.35 -1.45
N SER A 142 -13.71 -3.93 -2.65
CA SER A 142 -12.56 -4.36 -3.47
C SER A 142 -11.63 -3.20 -3.87
N PHE A 143 -12.19 -2.02 -4.16
CA PHE A 143 -11.40 -0.83 -4.48
C PHE A 143 -10.70 -0.25 -3.26
N ILE A 144 -11.38 -0.20 -2.11
CA ILE A 144 -10.80 0.24 -0.84
C ILE A 144 -9.64 -0.68 -0.44
N LEU A 145 -9.83 -2.00 -0.54
CA LEU A 145 -8.80 -2.98 -0.18
C LEU A 145 -7.54 -2.83 -1.04
N CYS A 146 -7.68 -2.73 -2.37
CA CYS A 146 -6.55 -2.52 -3.26
C CYS A 146 -5.89 -1.15 -3.05
N ALA A 147 -6.67 -0.09 -2.82
CA ALA A 147 -6.17 1.26 -2.54
C ALA A 147 -5.30 1.29 -1.28
N VAL A 148 -5.79 0.70 -0.18
CA VAL A 148 -5.03 0.61 1.07
C VAL A 148 -3.80 -0.30 0.92
N SER A 149 -3.83 -1.27 0.01
CA SER A 149 -2.71 -2.17 -0.24
C SER A 149 -1.58 -1.56 -1.08
N VAL A 150 -1.74 -0.33 -1.62
CA VAL A 150 -0.72 0.30 -2.49
C VAL A 150 0.67 0.39 -1.83
N PRO A 151 0.84 0.85 -0.58
CA PRO A 151 2.16 0.89 0.06
C PRO A 151 2.73 -0.49 0.38
N LEU A 152 1.89 -1.53 0.44
CA LEU A 152 2.36 -2.90 0.65
C LEU A 152 3.31 -3.29 -0.47
N ALA A 153 3.08 -2.82 -1.71
CA ALA A 153 3.96 -3.09 -2.85
C ALA A 153 5.40 -2.63 -2.64
N ASP A 154 5.62 -1.50 -1.96
CA ASP A 154 6.96 -0.96 -1.69
C ASP A 154 7.56 -1.43 -0.37
N LEU A 155 6.72 -1.81 0.61
CA LEU A 155 7.15 -2.25 1.94
C LEU A 155 7.36 -3.77 2.03
N TRP A 156 6.86 -4.53 1.06
CA TRP A 156 6.98 -5.98 1.04
C TRP A 156 8.44 -6.43 0.99
N ASN A 157 8.78 -7.39 1.84
CA ASN A 157 10.10 -8.02 1.97
C ASN A 157 11.27 -7.05 2.25
N GLU A 158 10.97 -5.85 2.77
CA GLU A 158 11.98 -4.89 3.22
C GLU A 158 12.49 -5.24 4.62
N SER A 159 13.80 -5.48 4.73
CA SER A 159 14.44 -5.89 5.99
C SER A 159 14.79 -4.71 6.91
N LEU A 160 14.78 -4.95 8.22
CA LEU A 160 15.18 -3.96 9.25
C LEU A 160 16.63 -3.45 9.10
N GLY A 161 17.46 -4.22 8.40
CA GLY A 161 18.87 -3.94 8.14
C GLY A 161 19.13 -3.23 6.83
N SER A 162 18.12 -3.00 5.97
CA SER A 162 18.34 -2.33 4.69
C SER A 162 18.89 -0.92 4.93
N GLN A 163 20.14 -0.69 4.50
CA GLN A 163 20.78 0.62 4.60
C GLN A 163 20.00 1.67 3.83
N ALA A 164 19.27 1.27 2.79
CA ALA A 164 18.43 2.14 1.98
C ALA A 164 17.42 2.94 2.83
N LEU A 165 16.73 2.32 3.78
CA LEU A 165 15.71 3.00 4.61
C LEU A 165 16.34 3.93 5.66
N ARG A 166 17.59 3.66 6.07
CA ARG A 166 18.36 4.49 7.01
C ARG A 166 19.10 5.65 6.33
N LEU A 167 19.59 5.47 5.09
CA LEU A 167 20.38 6.48 4.37
C LEU A 167 19.52 7.41 3.49
N ALA A 168 18.41 6.92 2.93
CA ALA A 168 17.59 7.72 2.01
C ALA A 168 16.08 7.60 2.32
N PRO A 169 15.60 8.06 3.49
CA PRO A 169 14.17 8.00 3.82
C PRO A 169 13.28 8.76 2.83
N ASN A 170 13.81 9.79 2.17
CA ASN A 170 13.08 10.60 1.20
C ASN A 170 12.76 9.84 -0.09
N SER A 171 13.60 8.89 -0.50
CA SER A 171 13.34 8.09 -1.70
C SER A 171 12.24 7.05 -1.47
N TYR A 172 12.10 6.52 -0.26
CA TYR A 172 10.98 5.63 0.09
C TYR A 172 9.63 6.34 0.07
N PHE A 173 9.59 7.56 0.61
CA PHE A 173 8.37 8.34 0.59
C PHE A 173 7.97 8.72 -0.84
N SER A 174 8.93 9.17 -1.66
CA SER A 174 8.65 9.49 -3.06
C SER A 174 8.24 8.27 -3.89
N ARG A 175 8.73 7.06 -3.54
CA ARG A 175 8.26 5.79 -4.11
C ARG A 175 6.79 5.53 -3.79
N ILE A 176 6.41 5.57 -2.50
CA ILE A 176 5.02 5.34 -2.06
C ILE A 176 4.09 6.41 -2.65
N ALA A 177 4.49 7.68 -2.65
CA ALA A 177 3.72 8.75 -3.26
C ALA A 177 3.60 8.59 -4.79
N GLY A 178 4.67 8.14 -5.46
CA GLY A 178 4.65 7.83 -6.89
C GLY A 178 3.73 6.65 -7.22
N ALA A 179 3.80 5.57 -6.43
CA ALA A 179 2.91 4.41 -6.51
C ALA A 179 1.44 4.81 -6.34
N ALA A 180 1.16 5.63 -5.31
CA ALA A 180 -0.15 6.23 -5.06
C ALA A 180 -0.64 7.06 -6.26
N ALA A 181 0.22 7.91 -6.81
CA ALA A 181 -0.11 8.74 -7.98
C ALA A 181 -0.42 7.90 -9.22
N VAL A 182 0.32 6.82 -9.46
CA VAL A 182 0.07 5.90 -10.59
C VAL A 182 -1.27 5.19 -10.43
N PHE A 183 -1.56 4.65 -9.23
CA PHE A 183 -2.83 3.97 -8.97
C PHE A 183 -4.03 4.93 -9.10
N ALA A 184 -3.92 6.15 -8.56
CA ALA A 184 -4.94 7.18 -8.71
C ALA A 184 -5.07 7.62 -10.18
N GLY A 185 -3.95 7.78 -10.89
CA GLY A 185 -3.89 8.13 -12.31
C GLY A 185 -4.57 7.10 -13.20
N TYR A 186 -4.44 5.80 -12.90
CA TYR A 186 -5.16 4.74 -13.61
C TYR A 186 -6.69 4.89 -13.44
N ASN A 187 -7.16 5.07 -12.19
CA ASN A 187 -8.59 5.26 -11.93
C ASN A 187 -9.13 6.55 -12.56
N LEU A 188 -8.32 7.62 -12.58
CA LEU A 188 -8.65 8.86 -13.28
C LEU A 188 -8.81 8.63 -14.78
N LEU A 189 -7.88 7.91 -15.42
CA LEU A 189 -7.95 7.56 -16.84
C LEU A 189 -9.21 6.75 -17.16
N VAL A 190 -9.55 5.75 -16.34
CA VAL A 190 -10.77 4.95 -16.52
C VAL A 190 -12.03 5.82 -16.35
N SER A 191 -12.03 6.74 -15.40
CA SER A 191 -13.17 7.62 -15.16
C SER A 191 -13.36 8.67 -16.25
N THR A 192 -12.28 9.31 -16.71
CA THR A 192 -12.33 10.31 -17.79
C THR A 192 -12.66 9.68 -19.12
N SER A 193 -12.14 8.49 -19.41
CA SER A 193 -12.53 7.73 -20.60
C SER A 193 -14.02 7.34 -20.56
N ALA A 194 -14.53 6.85 -19.42
CA ALA A 194 -15.95 6.57 -19.25
C ALA A 194 -16.82 7.83 -19.45
N ALA A 195 -16.40 8.98 -18.92
CA ALA A 195 -17.07 10.26 -19.12
C ALA A 195 -17.07 10.69 -20.60
N ALA A 196 -15.93 10.58 -21.28
CA ALA A 196 -15.79 10.92 -22.69
C ALA A 196 -16.69 10.05 -23.57
N PHE A 197 -16.73 8.74 -23.33
CA PHE A 197 -17.61 7.83 -24.06
C PHE A 197 -19.10 8.08 -23.76
N ALA A 198 -19.46 8.38 -22.50
CA ALA A 198 -20.83 8.77 -22.16
C ALA A 198 -21.27 10.06 -22.86
N ALA A 199 -20.37 11.05 -22.97
CA ALA A 199 -20.62 12.29 -23.71
C ALA A 199 -20.73 12.05 -25.22
N TRP A 200 -19.83 11.24 -25.78
CA TRP A 200 -19.81 10.92 -27.22
C TRP A 200 -21.08 10.17 -27.64
N PHE A 201 -21.47 9.15 -26.89
CA PHE A 201 -22.64 8.33 -27.16
C PHE A 201 -23.94 8.86 -26.53
N ARG A 202 -24.02 10.16 -26.22
CA ARG A 202 -25.20 10.76 -25.58
C ARG A 202 -26.52 10.66 -26.37
N ARG A 203 -26.42 10.47 -27.70
CA ARG A 203 -27.57 10.25 -28.60
C ARG A 203 -27.78 8.78 -28.98
N HIS A 204 -26.96 7.87 -28.44
CA HIS A 204 -27.07 6.45 -28.70
C HIS A 204 -28.16 5.82 -27.81
N LEU A 205 -28.90 4.84 -28.33
CA LEU A 205 -30.01 4.20 -27.63
C LEU A 205 -29.60 3.53 -26.31
N MET A 206 -28.33 3.13 -26.21
CA MET A 206 -27.77 2.47 -25.01
C MET A 206 -27.13 3.43 -24.01
N VAL A 207 -27.26 4.76 -24.15
CA VAL A 207 -26.65 5.73 -23.22
C VAL A 207 -27.05 5.45 -21.77
N TRP A 208 -28.34 5.26 -21.50
CA TRP A 208 -28.85 5.02 -20.14
C TRP A 208 -28.71 3.57 -19.67
N LYS A 209 -28.43 2.63 -20.57
CA LYS A 209 -28.26 1.21 -20.24
C LYS A 209 -26.80 0.84 -19.96
N ILE A 210 -25.84 1.46 -20.65
CA ILE A 210 -24.44 1.06 -20.63
C ILE A 210 -23.53 2.22 -20.24
N PHE A 211 -23.57 3.32 -20.99
CA PHE A 211 -22.56 4.38 -20.88
C PHE A 211 -22.71 5.23 -19.61
N ALA A 212 -23.93 5.70 -19.31
CA ALA A 212 -24.19 6.51 -18.13
C ALA A 212 -24.00 5.71 -16.84
N PRO A 213 -24.52 4.47 -16.68
CA PRO A 213 -24.22 3.66 -15.51
C PRO A 213 -22.71 3.41 -15.32
N ARG A 214 -21.97 3.13 -16.39
CA ARG A 214 -20.50 2.95 -16.31
C ARG A 214 -19.80 4.19 -15.74
N PHE A 215 -20.17 5.39 -16.19
CA PHE A 215 -19.63 6.65 -15.65
C PHE A 215 -20.05 6.90 -14.19
N MET A 216 -21.33 6.67 -13.87
CA MET A 216 -21.89 6.87 -12.53
C MET A 216 -21.20 6.00 -11.48
N PHE A 217 -20.66 4.85 -11.85
CA PHE A 217 -19.85 4.03 -10.95
C PHE A 217 -18.36 4.33 -11.03
N SER A 218 -17.81 4.70 -12.19
CA SER A 218 -16.38 5.01 -12.32
C SER A 218 -15.99 6.28 -11.55
N ALA A 219 -16.84 7.30 -11.53
CA ALA A 219 -16.54 8.56 -10.84
C ALA A 219 -16.45 8.40 -9.31
N PRO A 220 -17.43 7.80 -8.61
CA PRO A 220 -17.29 7.52 -7.18
C PRO A 220 -16.14 6.56 -6.89
N THR A 221 -15.92 5.54 -7.72
CA THR A 221 -14.79 4.63 -7.57
C THR A 221 -13.47 5.38 -7.60
N MET A 222 -13.28 6.27 -8.58
CA MET A 222 -12.09 7.11 -8.71
C MET A 222 -11.90 8.01 -7.49
N LEU A 223 -12.94 8.73 -7.05
CA LEU A 223 -12.86 9.62 -5.90
C LEU A 223 -12.53 8.86 -4.62
N LEU A 224 -13.25 7.78 -4.34
CA LEU A 224 -13.10 6.99 -3.13
C LEU A 224 -11.71 6.33 -3.07
N SER A 225 -11.32 5.64 -4.14
CA SER A 225 -10.02 4.97 -4.22
C SER A 225 -8.86 5.97 -4.10
N SER A 226 -8.96 7.13 -4.74
CA SER A 226 -7.97 8.20 -4.62
C SER A 226 -7.92 8.75 -3.19
N ALA A 227 -9.06 8.95 -2.54
CA ALA A 227 -9.12 9.41 -1.16
C ALA A 227 -8.44 8.44 -0.19
N PHE A 228 -8.68 7.13 -0.31
CA PHE A 228 -8.03 6.12 0.52
C PHE A 228 -6.51 6.03 0.25
N VAL A 229 -6.10 6.02 -1.02
CA VAL A 229 -4.67 6.00 -1.38
C VAL A 229 -3.95 7.23 -0.84
N LEU A 230 -4.53 8.43 -1.00
CA LEU A 230 -3.95 9.68 -0.51
C LEU A 230 -3.95 9.74 1.01
N PHE A 231 -5.00 9.27 1.68
CA PHE A 231 -5.07 9.20 3.13
C PHE A 231 -3.90 8.36 3.68
N VAL A 232 -3.67 7.19 3.10
CA VAL A 232 -2.59 6.31 3.50
C VAL A 232 -1.23 6.96 3.20
N ALA A 233 -1.01 7.49 2.01
CA ALA A 233 0.24 8.18 1.64
C ALA A 233 0.53 9.38 2.56
N ALA A 234 -0.50 10.17 2.89
CA ALA A 234 -0.39 11.29 3.84
C ALA A 234 -0.09 10.80 5.26
N GLY A 235 -0.65 9.66 5.69
CA GLY A 235 -0.32 9.02 6.97
C GLY A 235 1.17 8.70 7.08
N PHE A 236 1.78 8.16 6.03
CA PHE A 236 3.23 7.95 5.97
C PHE A 236 4.02 9.26 6.03
N ALA A 237 3.55 10.30 5.33
CA ALA A 237 4.17 11.63 5.36
C ALA A 237 4.13 12.25 6.78
N ALA A 238 2.97 12.22 7.42
CA ALA A 238 2.75 12.78 8.75
C ALA A 238 3.58 12.05 9.82
N ALA A 239 3.62 10.72 9.79
CA ALA A 239 4.44 9.92 10.69
C ALA A 239 5.93 10.29 10.57
N ARG A 240 6.42 10.59 9.36
CA ARG A 240 7.80 11.01 9.12
C ARG A 240 8.09 12.39 9.72
N ILE A 241 7.20 13.37 9.51
CA ILE A 241 7.34 14.73 10.03
C ILE A 241 7.35 14.72 11.56
N LEU A 242 6.43 13.96 12.16
CA LEU A 242 6.36 13.81 13.62
C LEU A 242 7.66 13.24 14.19
N ARG A 243 8.20 12.18 13.58
CA ARG A 243 9.48 11.58 14.00
C ARG A 243 10.66 12.54 13.79
N ALA A 244 10.65 13.34 12.72
CA ALA A 244 11.67 14.36 12.49
C ALA A 244 11.65 15.43 13.58
N GLY A 245 10.46 15.95 13.89
CA GLY A 245 10.26 16.96 14.92
C GLY A 245 10.66 16.45 16.30
N LEU A 246 10.28 15.23 16.66
CA LEU A 246 10.70 14.59 17.92
C LEU A 246 12.21 14.37 18.00
N ALA A 247 12.86 13.99 16.90
CA ALA A 247 14.32 13.83 16.87
C ALA A 247 15.04 15.15 17.09
N ILE A 248 14.61 16.23 16.43
CA ILE A 248 15.16 17.58 16.62
C ILE A 248 14.94 18.05 18.06
N GLY A 249 13.73 17.84 18.60
CA GLY A 249 13.41 18.18 19.99
C GLY A 249 14.29 17.44 21.00
N ASN A 250 14.54 16.15 20.78
CA ASN A 250 15.44 15.35 21.62
C ASN A 250 16.89 15.86 21.56
N VAL A 251 17.39 16.23 20.38
CA VAL A 251 18.74 16.80 20.22
C VAL A 251 18.86 18.13 20.94
N GLN A 252 17.88 19.03 20.79
CA GLN A 252 17.85 20.31 21.49
C GLN A 252 17.79 20.12 23.01
N ALA A 253 17.01 19.16 23.50
CA ALA A 253 16.93 18.83 24.92
C ALA A 253 18.27 18.29 25.48
N VAL A 254 19.00 17.48 24.70
CA VAL A 254 20.33 16.99 25.09
C VAL A 254 21.36 18.12 25.09
N VAL A 255 21.35 19.00 24.09
CA VAL A 255 22.23 20.17 24.02
C VAL A 255 21.97 21.14 25.18
N ALA A 256 20.70 21.38 25.52
CA ALA A 256 20.31 22.25 26.63
C ALA A 256 20.72 21.69 28.02
N ARG A 257 20.85 20.37 28.16
CA ARG A 257 21.30 19.72 29.41
C ARG A 257 22.82 19.67 29.58
N LYS A 258 23.61 20.09 28.58
CA LYS A 258 25.07 20.08 28.69
C LYS A 258 25.52 21.22 29.62
N PRO A 259 26.09 20.95 30.81
CA PRO A 259 26.52 22.01 31.72
C PRO A 259 27.60 22.86 31.04
N LYS A 260 27.48 24.19 31.12
CA LYS A 260 28.55 25.11 30.71
C LYS A 260 29.80 24.71 31.51
N SER A 261 30.86 24.27 30.83
CA SER A 261 32.15 24.11 31.50
C SER A 261 32.56 25.49 32.00
N SER A 262 32.71 25.63 33.32
CA SER A 262 33.31 26.81 33.92
C SER A 262 34.74 26.91 33.41
N ASN A 263 35.02 27.99 32.66
CA ASN A 263 36.38 28.51 32.52
C ASN A 263 36.84 29.09 33.86
#